data_AF-F7JIP8-F1
#
_entry.id   AF-F7JIP8-F1
#
_cell.length_a   1.000
_cell.length_b   1.000
_cell.length_c   1.000
_cell.angle_alpha   90.00
_cell.angle_beta   90.00
_cell.angle_gamma   90.00
#
_symmetry.space_group_name_H-M   'P 1'
#
loop_
_entity.id
_entity.type
_entity.pdbx_description
1 polymer ?
#
loop_
_entity_poly.entity_id
_entity_poly.type
_entity_poly.pdbx_seq_one_letter_code
_entity_poly.pdbx_strand_id
1 'polypeptide(L)'
;MNVENIEQKIPHLSNELFEGKELRDVLSHVHGRANKLALIYQLVVLAYADGIYSPGENDALRRICAILHIEFEKLYEILELVEEYQQFEKHVTEVLEV
;
A
#
# COMPACT_ATOMS: atom_id res chain seq x y z
N MET A 1 13.92 -38.04 -11.32
CA MET A 1 13.11 -37.19 -10.42
C MET A 1 14.01 -36.02 -10.03
N ASN A 2 13.81 -34.83 -10.62
CA ASN A 2 14.71 -33.68 -10.47
C ASN A 2 14.61 -33.10 -9.05
N VAL A 3 15.62 -33.35 -8.22
CA VAL A 3 15.74 -32.82 -6.85
C VAL A 3 16.20 -31.34 -6.87
N GLU A 4 16.81 -30.88 -7.96
CA GLU A 4 17.31 -29.51 -8.13
C GLU A 4 16.22 -28.42 -8.18
N ASN A 5 14.95 -28.80 -8.38
CA ASN A 5 13.85 -27.84 -8.51
C ASN A 5 13.12 -27.53 -7.19
N ILE A 6 13.46 -28.25 -6.11
CA ILE A 6 12.83 -28.06 -4.79
C ILE A 6 13.67 -27.10 -3.94
N GLU A 7 15.01 -27.17 -4.01
CA GLU A 7 15.91 -26.34 -3.19
C GLU A 7 15.92 -24.86 -3.61
N GLN A 8 15.59 -24.54 -4.87
CA GLN A 8 15.46 -23.14 -5.31
C GLN A 8 14.14 -22.48 -4.91
N LYS A 9 13.09 -23.24 -4.58
CA LYS A 9 11.78 -22.67 -4.18
C LYS A 9 11.74 -22.22 -2.71
N ILE A 10 12.56 -22.82 -1.85
CA ILE A 10 12.55 -22.56 -0.40
C ILE A 10 13.08 -21.17 -0.03
N PRO A 11 14.19 -20.65 -0.59
CA PRO A 11 14.71 -19.33 -0.20
C PRO A 11 13.83 -18.15 -0.67
N HIS A 12 13.05 -18.32 -1.74
CA HIS A 12 12.09 -17.30 -2.18
C HIS A 12 10.86 -17.24 -1.27
N LEU A 13 10.39 -18.40 -0.78
CA LEU A 13 9.31 -18.46 0.21
C LEU A 13 9.72 -17.86 1.56
N SER A 14 11.00 -17.96 1.96
CA SER A 14 11.45 -17.38 3.23
C SER A 14 11.47 -15.85 3.19
N ASN A 15 11.94 -15.21 2.12
CA ASN A 15 11.97 -13.74 2.09
C ASN A 15 10.55 -13.13 2.10
N GLU A 16 9.61 -13.72 1.38
CA GLU A 16 8.19 -13.31 1.43
C GLU A 16 7.53 -13.60 2.79
N LEU A 17 7.93 -14.67 3.49
CA LEU A 17 7.46 -14.98 4.84
C LEU A 17 8.04 -14.03 5.91
N PHE A 18 9.30 -13.62 5.78
CA PHE A 18 9.98 -12.76 6.76
C PHE A 18 9.49 -11.31 6.65
N GLU A 19 9.42 -10.73 5.46
CA GLU A 19 8.85 -9.39 5.25
C GLU A 19 7.36 -9.36 5.63
N GLY A 20 6.62 -10.42 5.27
CA GLY A 20 5.21 -10.54 5.59
C GLY A 20 4.91 -10.75 7.07
N LYS A 21 5.86 -11.28 7.86
CA LYS A 21 5.67 -11.48 9.31
C LYS A 21 5.93 -10.19 10.08
N GLU A 22 7.01 -9.48 9.77
CA GLU A 22 7.30 -8.20 10.41
C GLU A 22 6.23 -7.14 10.09
N LEU A 23 5.77 -7.08 8.84
CA LEU A 23 4.69 -6.17 8.45
C LEU A 23 3.36 -6.51 9.15
N ARG A 24 3.03 -7.80 9.27
CA ARG A 24 1.85 -8.25 10.01
C ARG A 24 1.95 -7.87 11.49
N ASP A 25 3.12 -8.05 12.10
CA ASP A 25 3.33 -7.71 13.51
C ASP A 25 3.15 -6.21 13.75
N VAL A 26 3.70 -5.35 12.88
CA VAL A 26 3.49 -3.90 12.95
C VAL A 26 2.01 -3.55 12.78
N LEU A 27 1.35 -4.09 11.76
CA LEU A 27 -0.04 -3.81 11.43
C LEU A 27 -1.04 -4.44 12.43
N SER A 28 -0.61 -5.43 13.21
CA SER A 28 -1.47 -6.14 14.18
C SER A 28 -2.04 -5.23 15.26
N HIS A 29 -1.35 -4.12 15.57
CA HIS A 29 -1.75 -3.12 16.56
C HIS A 29 -2.84 -2.17 16.03
N VAL A 30 -3.14 -2.19 14.73
CA VAL A 30 -4.11 -1.31 14.09
C VAL A 30 -5.50 -1.94 14.17
N HIS A 31 -6.24 -1.54 15.19
CA HIS A 31 -7.59 -2.03 15.44
C HIS A 31 -8.67 -1.05 15.00
N GLY A 32 -9.81 -1.59 14.59
CA GLY A 32 -10.97 -0.81 14.12
C GLY A 32 -10.89 -0.46 12.64
N ARG A 33 -12.02 -0.60 11.95
CA ARG A 33 -12.09 -0.38 10.49
C ARG A 33 -11.71 1.06 10.12
N ALA A 34 -12.16 2.04 10.89
CA ALA A 34 -11.85 3.46 10.64
C ALA A 34 -10.35 3.73 10.67
N ASN A 35 -9.62 3.22 11.66
CA ASN A 35 -8.17 3.41 11.78
C ASN A 35 -7.41 2.72 10.64
N LYS A 36 -7.85 1.53 10.22
CA LYS A 36 -7.27 0.82 9.07
C LYS A 36 -7.41 1.62 7.78
N LEU A 37 -8.60 2.18 7.52
CA LEU A 37 -8.84 3.03 6.37
C LEU A 37 -8.03 4.32 6.43
N ALA A 38 -7.93 4.95 7.61
CA ALA A 38 -7.10 6.13 7.81
C ALA A 38 -5.61 5.85 7.54
N LEU A 39 -5.10 4.70 7.98
CA LEU A 39 -3.74 4.27 7.67
C LEU A 39 -3.54 4.07 6.17
N ILE A 40 -4.46 3.39 5.48
CA ILE A 40 -4.38 3.22 4.03
C ILE A 40 -4.37 4.58 3.32
N TYR A 41 -5.25 5.51 3.73
CA TYR A 41 -5.26 6.87 3.20
C TYR A 41 -3.89 7.56 3.35
N GLN A 42 -3.29 7.52 4.55
CA GLN A 42 -1.97 8.12 4.77
C GLN A 42 -0.88 7.48 3.92
N LEU A 43 -0.90 6.15 3.77
CA LEU A 43 0.06 5.44 2.94
C LEU A 43 -0.10 5.77 1.45
N VAL A 44 -1.34 5.96 0.98
CA VAL A 44 -1.60 6.39 -0.41
C VAL A 44 -1.08 7.82 -0.64
N VAL A 45 -1.34 8.76 0.28
CA VAL A 45 -0.78 10.12 0.18
C VAL A 45 0.76 10.08 0.12
N LEU A 46 1.39 9.23 0.93
CA LEU A 46 2.85 9.05 0.90
C LEU A 46 3.35 8.45 -0.43
N ALA A 47 2.62 7.49 -0.98
CA ALA A 47 2.94 6.88 -2.28
C ALA A 47 2.74 7.83 -3.48
N TYR A 48 2.03 8.96 -3.28
CA TYR A 48 1.86 10.01 -4.28
C TYR A 48 2.73 11.24 -3.99
N ALA A 49 3.58 11.21 -2.96
CA ALA A 49 4.33 12.39 -2.51
C ALA A 49 5.36 12.89 -3.54
N ASP A 50 5.87 12.02 -4.40
CA ASP A 50 6.76 12.37 -5.52
C ASP A 50 6.00 12.66 -6.83
N GLY A 51 4.67 12.61 -6.79
CA GLY A 51 3.78 12.83 -7.93
C GLY A 51 3.63 11.63 -8.86
N ILE A 52 4.18 10.45 -8.52
CA ILE A 52 4.11 9.26 -9.37
C ILE A 52 3.74 8.04 -8.55
N TYR A 53 2.53 7.52 -8.78
CA TYR A 53 2.13 6.23 -8.20
C TYR A 53 2.58 5.06 -9.07
N SER A 54 3.49 4.26 -8.55
CA SER A 54 4.12 3.14 -9.26
C SER A 54 3.38 1.80 -9.07
N PRO A 55 3.57 0.83 -9.99
CA PRO A 55 3.06 -0.53 -9.82
C PRO A 55 3.56 -1.20 -8.53
N GLY A 56 4.79 -0.91 -8.10
CA GLY A 56 5.37 -1.47 -6.88
C GLY A 56 4.64 -0.99 -5.61
N GLU A 57 4.28 0.29 -5.56
CA GLU A 57 3.48 0.85 -4.46
C GLU A 57 2.06 0.28 -4.45
N ASN A 58 1.48 0.06 -5.62
CA ASN A 58 0.18 -0.61 -5.74
C ASN A 58 0.22 -2.03 -5.17
N ASP A 59 1.21 -2.82 -5.55
CA ASP A 59 1.37 -4.16 -5.02
C ASP A 59 1.60 -4.16 -3.50
N ALA A 60 2.37 -3.20 -2.98
CA ALA A 60 2.58 -3.03 -1.54
C ALA A 60 1.27 -2.68 -0.81
N LEU A 61 0.51 -1.70 -1.29
CA LEU A 61 -0.76 -1.29 -0.69
C LEU A 61 -1.82 -2.38 -0.75
N ARG A 62 -1.87 -3.18 -1.82
CA ARG A 62 -2.76 -4.35 -1.91
C ARG A 62 -2.39 -5.42 -0.89
N ARG A 63 -1.09 -5.68 -0.67
CA ARG A 63 -0.64 -6.59 0.40
C ARG A 63 -1.05 -6.07 1.78
N ILE A 64 -0.91 -4.77 2.03
CA ILE A 64 -1.34 -4.13 3.29
C ILE A 64 -2.86 -4.25 3.47
N CYS A 65 -3.65 -3.99 2.43
CA CYS A 65 -5.11 -4.17 2.48
C CYS A 65 -5.49 -5.62 2.82
N ALA A 66 -4.81 -6.59 2.21
CA ALA A 66 -5.03 -8.01 2.51
C ALA A 66 -4.70 -8.37 3.97
N ILE A 67 -3.62 -7.82 4.52
CA ILE A 67 -3.23 -8.00 5.94
C ILE A 67 -4.25 -7.35 6.88
N LEU A 68 -4.72 -6.15 6.55
CA LEU A 68 -5.68 -5.40 7.35
C LEU A 68 -7.13 -5.87 7.17
N HIS A 69 -7.38 -6.80 6.24
CA HIS A 69 -8.72 -7.24 5.85
C HIS A 69 -9.61 -6.09 5.38
N ILE A 70 -9.08 -5.24 4.50
CA ILE A 70 -9.81 -4.18 3.80
C ILE A 70 -10.03 -4.60 2.35
N GLU A 71 -11.23 -4.35 1.86
CA GLU A 71 -11.66 -4.64 0.50
C GLU A 71 -10.88 -3.76 -0.49
N PHE A 72 -10.44 -4.32 -1.63
CA PHE A 72 -9.62 -3.58 -2.59
C PHE A 72 -10.39 -2.44 -3.24
N GLU A 73 -11.70 -2.52 -3.33
CA GLU A 73 -12.59 -1.44 -3.74
C GLU A 73 -12.36 -0.19 -2.88
N LYS A 74 -12.12 -0.33 -1.57
CA LYS A 74 -11.80 0.80 -0.70
C LYS A 74 -10.42 1.38 -0.96
N LEU A 75 -9.45 0.57 -1.39
CA LEU A 75 -8.17 1.09 -1.84
C LEU A 75 -8.34 1.95 -3.10
N TYR A 76 -9.13 1.49 -4.08
CA TYR A 76 -9.40 2.26 -5.30
C TYR A 76 -10.15 3.56 -5.03
N GLU A 77 -11.18 3.54 -4.17
CA GLU A 77 -11.88 4.76 -3.73
C GLU A 77 -10.91 5.77 -3.09
N ILE A 78 -9.96 5.30 -2.29
CA ILE A 78 -8.95 6.17 -1.65
C ILE A 78 -7.95 6.71 -2.68
N LEU A 79 -7.53 5.89 -3.65
CA LEU A 79 -6.62 6.31 -4.73
C LEU A 79 -7.23 7.43 -5.55
N GLU A 80 -8.50 7.27 -5.97
CA GLU A 80 -9.25 8.28 -6.71
C GLU A 80 -9.36 9.58 -5.91
N LEU A 81 -9.72 9.50 -4.62
CA LEU A 81 -9.82 10.66 -3.73
C LEU A 81 -8.48 11.41 -3.59
N VAL A 82 -7.35 10.69 -3.47
CA VAL A 82 -6.03 11.32 -3.34
C VAL A 82 -5.60 11.97 -4.65
N GLU A 83 -5.90 11.36 -5.79
CA GLU A 83 -5.64 11.95 -7.10
C GLU A 83 -6.44 13.26 -7.30
N GLU A 84 -7.73 13.26 -6.98
CA GLU A 84 -8.57 14.47 -6.99
C GLU A 84 -8.01 15.55 -6.06
N TYR A 85 -7.57 15.17 -4.86
CA TYR A 85 -6.98 16.09 -3.90
C TYR A 85 -5.67 16.72 -4.41
N GLN A 86 -4.80 15.94 -5.06
CA GLN A 86 -3.56 16.47 -5.65
C GLN A 86 -3.84 17.45 -6.80
N GLN A 87 -4.84 17.15 -7.64
CA GLN A 87 -5.26 18.07 -8.69
C GLN A 87 -5.80 19.38 -8.10
N PHE A 88 -6.57 19.29 -7.02
CA PHE A 88 -7.06 20.44 -6.28
C PHE A 88 -5.91 21.26 -5.68
N GLU A 89 -4.96 20.64 -4.97
CA GLU A 89 -3.80 21.34 -4.39
C GLU A 89 -2.98 22.06 -5.45
N LYS A 90 -2.75 21.41 -6.60
CA LYS A 90 -2.05 22.03 -7.73
C LYS A 90 -2.78 23.27 -8.21
N HIS A 91 -4.09 23.17 -8.40
CA HIS A 91 -4.90 24.30 -8.85
C HIS A 91 -4.92 25.44 -7.83
N VAL A 92 -5.01 25.13 -6.53
CA VAL A 92 -4.95 26.11 -5.45
C VAL A 92 -3.61 26.84 -5.45
N THR A 93 -2.51 26.12 -5.62
CA THR A 93 -1.16 26.69 -5.70
C THR A 93 -1.04 27.63 -6.90
N GLU A 94 -1.55 27.23 -8.07
CA GLU A 94 -1.59 28.07 -9.28
C GLU A 94 -2.42 29.36 -9.09
N VAL A 95 -3.58 29.26 -8.42
CA VAL A 95 -4.49 30.40 -8.20
C VAL A 95 -3.97 31.36 -7.13
N LEU A 96 -3.32 30.84 -6.09
CA LEU A 96 -2.85 31.65 -4.97
C LEU A 96 -1.44 32.25 -5.17
N GLU A 97 -0.77 31.94 -6.29
CA GLU A 97 0.61 32.40 -6.60
C GLU A 97 1.61 32.14 -5.46
N VAL A 98 1.44 31.05 -4.69
CA VAL A 98 2.32 30.67 -3.58
C VAL A 98 3.37 29.66 -4.05
#